data_AF-A0A4R2PVI5-F1
#
_entry.id   AF-A0A4R2PVI5-F1
#
_cell.length_a   1.000
_cell.length_b   1.000
_cell.length_c   1.000
_cell.angle_alpha   90.00
_cell.angle_beta   90.00
_cell.angle_gamma   90.00
#
_symmetry.space_group_name_H-M   'P 1'
#
loop_
_entity.id
_entity.type
_entity.pdbx_description
1 polymer ?
#
loop_
_entity_poly.entity_id
_entity_poly.type
_entity_poly.pdbx_seq_one_letter_code
_entity_poly.pdbx_strand_id
1 'polypeptide(L)' 'MTCPICKKPADPAYRPFCSRRCADVDLGKWLGGSYAIPAEAPEDLDEAAEELSRTPPKPH' A
#
# COMPACT_ATOMS: atom_id res chain seq x y z
N MET A 1 -1.11 8.14 19.38
CA MET A 1 -1.29 7.92 17.92
C MET A 1 -2.64 7.25 17.71
N THR A 2 -3.39 7.62 16.67
CA THR A 2 -4.71 7.07 16.37
C THR A 2 -4.63 6.00 15.28
N CYS A 3 -5.49 4.99 15.37
CA CYS A 3 -5.57 3.93 14.37
C CYS A 3 -5.95 4.52 13.00
N PRO A 4 -5.19 4.26 11.92
CA PRO A 4 -5.47 4.85 10.61
C PRO A 4 -6.80 4.34 10.02
N ILE A 5 -7.24 3.14 10.42
CA ILE A 5 -8.43 2.46 9.90
C ILE A 5 -9.73 2.94 10.54
N CYS A 6 -9.77 3.13 11.86
CA CYS A 6 -11.01 3.43 12.59
C CYS A 6 -10.89 4.58 13.60
N LYS A 7 -9.74 5.25 13.65
CA LYS A 7 -9.46 6.44 14.49
C LYS A 7 -9.48 6.24 16.01
N LYS A 8 -9.74 5.02 16.49
CA LYS A 8 -9.59 4.66 17.92
C LYS A 8 -8.12 4.77 18.37
N PRO A 9 -7.83 4.92 19.68
CA PRO A 9 -6.46 4.89 20.20
C PRO A 9 -5.72 3.61 19.77
N ALA A 10 -4.47 3.74 19.34
CA ALA A 10 -3.66 2.59 18.98
C ALA A 10 -3.31 1.73 20.21
N ASP A 11 -3.35 0.42 20.05
CA ASP A 11 -2.94 -0.53 21.08
C ASP A 11 -1.44 -0.80 20.95
N PRO A 12 -0.66 -0.79 22.06
CA PRO A 12 0.77 -1.07 22.03
C PRO A 12 1.19 -2.35 21.29
N ALA A 13 0.39 -3.42 21.39
CA ALA A 13 0.66 -4.71 20.74
C ALA A 13 0.36 -4.70 19.23
N TYR A 14 -0.42 -3.74 18.75
CA TYR A 14 -0.90 -3.68 17.36
C TYR A 14 -0.55 -2.38 16.64
N ARG A 15 0.36 -1.56 17.19
CA ARG A 15 0.70 -0.25 16.59
C ARG A 15 1.10 -0.40 15.11
N PRO A 16 0.61 0.48 14.21
CA PRO A 16 -0.14 1.71 14.48
C PRO A 16 -1.66 1.53 14.68
N PHE A 17 -2.16 0.30 14.72
CA PHE A 17 -3.59 -0.03 14.79
C PHE A 17 -4.11 -0.19 16.22
N CYS A 18 -5.44 -0.24 16.37
CA CYS A 18 -6.09 -0.52 17.65
C CYS A 18 -6.35 -2.02 17.91
N SER A 19 -6.20 -2.89 16.90
CA SER A 19 -6.43 -4.33 17.00
C SER A 19 -5.93 -5.09 15.77
N ARG A 20 -5.78 -6.42 15.91
CA ARG A 20 -5.51 -7.34 14.79
C ARG A 20 -6.47 -7.14 13.62
N ARG A 21 -7.77 -7.01 13.88
CA ARG A 21 -8.79 -6.80 12.83
C ARG A 21 -8.50 -5.56 11.99
N CYS A 22 -8.03 -4.47 12.58
CA CYS A 22 -7.68 -3.27 11.81
C CYS A 22 -6.40 -3.47 10.98
N ALA A 23 -5.41 -4.22 11.50
CA ALA A 23 -4.23 -4.59 10.72
C ALA A 23 -4.61 -5.45 9.50
N ASP A 24 -5.49 -6.44 9.69
CA ASP A 24 -5.95 -7.32 8.60
C ASP A 24 -6.75 -6.53 7.53
N VAL A 25 -7.56 -5.55 7.94
CA VAL A 25 -8.27 -4.65 7.01
C VAL A 25 -7.29 -3.80 6.20
N ASP A 26 -6.25 -3.27 6.84
CA ASP A 26 -5.21 -2.51 6.14
C ASP A 26 -4.49 -3.38 5.11
N LEU A 27 -4.09 -4.59 5.51
CA LEU A 27 -3.49 -5.57 4.62
C LEU A 27 -4.41 -5.90 3.42
N GLY A 28 -5.71 -6.05 3.65
CA GLY A 28 -6.69 -6.25 2.58
C GLY A 28 -6.73 -5.09 1.57
N LYS A 29 -6.60 -3.84 2.03
CA LYS A 29 -6.52 -2.66 1.15
C LYS A 29 -5.25 -2.64 0.32
N TRP A 30 -4.12 -3.06 0.89
CA TRP A 30 -2.86 -3.20 0.17
C TRP A 30 -2.96 -4.24 -0.93
N LEU A 31 -3.39 -5.46 -0.58
CA LEU A 31 -3.50 -6.56 -1.54
C LEU A 31 -4.60 -6.30 -2.59
N GLY A 32 -5.65 -5.55 -2.22
CA GLY A 32 -6.71 -5.15 -3.12
C GLY A 32 -6.40 -3.91 -3.97
N GLY A 33 -5.19 -3.34 -3.89
CA GLY A 33 -4.79 -2.19 -4.69
C GLY A 33 -5.50 -0.88 -4.33
N SER A 34 -6.19 -0.80 -3.18
CA SER A 34 -6.89 0.42 -2.75
C SER A 34 -5.92 1.57 -2.40
N TYR A 35 -4.65 1.25 -2.20
CA TYR A 35 -3.56 2.23 -2.00
C TYR A 35 -2.77 2.52 -3.28
N ALA A 36 -3.33 2.23 -4.46
CA ALA A 36 -2.71 2.60 -5.73
C ALA A 36 -2.70 4.12 -5.94
N ILE A 37 -1.63 4.61 -6.57
CA ILE A 37 -1.52 5.99 -7.03
C ILE A 37 -2.08 6.03 -8.46
N PRO A 38 -3.06 6.89 -8.77
CA PRO A 38 -3.58 7.02 -10.13
C PRO A 38 -2.49 7.58 -11.06
N ALA A 39 -2.44 7.09 -12.31
CA ALA A 39 -1.65 7.70 -13.36
C ALA A 39 -2.31 9.01 -13.82
N GLU A 40 -1.50 10.03 -14.15
CA GLU A 40 -2.01 11.33 -14.57
C GLU A 40 -2.37 11.33 -16.06
N ALA A 41 -1.65 10.55 -16.87
CA ALA A 41 -1.88 10.40 -18.31
C ALA A 41 -1.62 8.95 -18.80
N PRO A 42 -2.25 8.52 -19.91
CA PRO A 42 -2.02 7.19 -20.47
C PRO A 42 -0.57 6.95 -20.93
N GLU A 43 0.16 8.01 -21.28
CA GLU A 43 1.59 7.96 -21.61
C GLU A 43 2.47 7.55 -20.42
N ASP A 44 2.05 7.82 -19.18
CA ASP A 44 2.74 7.37 -17.97
C ASP A 44 2.77 5.84 -17.85
N LEU A 45 1.75 5.16 -18.39
CA LEU A 45 1.66 3.69 -18.34
C LEU A 45 2.61 3.04 -19.34
N ASP A 46 2.71 3.61 -20.54
CA ASP A 46 3.63 3.14 -21.59
C ASP A 46 5.08 3.37 -21.18
N GLU A 47 5.39 4.54 -20.59
CA GLU A 47 6.72 4.86 -20.06
C GLU A 47 7.09 3.95 -18.88
N ALA A 48 6.17 3.72 -17.93
CA ALA A 48 6.38 2.79 -16.82
C ALA A 48 6.60 1.35 -17.30
N ALA A 49 5.86 0.91 -18.34
CA ALA A 49 6.03 -0.42 -18.93
C ALA A 49 7.38 -0.56 -19.64
N GLU A 50 7.82 0.46 -20.38
CA GLU A 50 9.16 0.50 -20.98
C GLU A 50 10.25 0.45 -19.90
N GLU A 51 10.12 1.20 -18.81
CA GLU A 51 11.11 1.25 -17.73
C GLU A 51 11.24 -0.11 -17.00
N LEU A 52 10.12 -0.76 -16.72
CA LEU A 52 10.07 -2.13 -16.18
C LEU A 52 10.77 -3.13 -17.09
N SER A 53 10.62 -2.98 -18.42
CA SER A 53 11.26 -3.86 -19.40
C SER A 53 12.78 -3.65 -19.51
N ARG A 54 13.25 -2.42 -19.26
CA ARG A 54 14.66 -2.04 -19.34
C ARG A 54 15.44 -2.33 -18.06
N THR A 55 14.76 -2.46 -16.92
CA THR A 55 15.42 -2.65 -15.63
C THR A 55 15.80 -4.12 -15.41
N PRO A 56 17.09 -4.48 -15.33
CA PRO A 56 17.50 -5.85 -15.05
C PRO A 56 17.05 -6.25 -13.62
N PRO A 57 16.64 -7.51 -13.39
CA PRO A 57 16.14 -7.94 -12.09
C PRO A 57 17.23 -7.79 -11.02
N LYS A 58 16.90 -7.16 -9.90
CA LYS A 58 17.81 -7.09 -8.75
C LYS A 58 18.12 -8.51 -8.25
N PRO A 59 19.40 -8.87 -8.03
CA PRO A 59 19.72 -10.08 -7.30
C PRO A 59 19.15 -9.95 -5.89
N HIS A 60 18.60 -11.05 -5.39
CA HIS A 60 18.06 -11.19 -4.04
C HIS A 60 19.17 -11.10 -2.98
#